data_AF-A0AAW8J4S2-F1
#
_entry.id   AF-A0AAW8J4S2-F1
#
_cell.length_a   1.000
_cell.length_b   1.000
_cell.length_c   1.000
_cell.angle_alpha   90.00
_cell.angle_beta   90.00
_cell.angle_gamma   90.00
#
_symmetry.space_group_name_H-M   'P 1'
#
loop_
_entity.id
_entity.type
_entity.pdbx_description
1 polymer ?
#
loop_
_entity_poly.entity_id
_entity_poly.type
_entity_poly.pdbx_seq_one_letter_code
_entity_poly.pdbx_strand_id
1 'polypeptide(L)'
;MWSKNQKTKANTSATELLPEQLAEIVEDKLRFDQVADLLFEQRKHIISRAMAEQIQQQFLNKMPAKCLSQVVDYELGEWSVYWSYGEQSLEYYVSRYGVFYTHVDRFGCEHKK
;
A
#
# COMPACT_ATOMS: atom_id res chain seq x y z
N MET A 1 23.07 -26.09 47.79
CA MET A 1 22.72 -26.66 46.46
C MET A 1 21.47 -25.96 45.96
N TRP A 2 21.63 -24.97 45.08
CA TRP A 2 20.58 -24.07 44.61
C TRP A 2 20.01 -24.62 43.29
N SER A 3 18.76 -25.06 43.28
CA SER A 3 18.05 -25.47 42.06
C SER A 3 17.06 -24.39 41.67
N LYS A 4 17.38 -23.63 40.62
CA LYS A 4 16.41 -22.82 39.86
C LYS A 4 16.82 -22.85 38.39
N ASN A 5 16.36 -23.86 37.66
CA ASN A 5 16.41 -23.85 36.21
C ASN A 5 15.05 -23.38 35.70
N GLN A 6 14.86 -22.05 35.66
CA GLN A 6 13.74 -21.44 34.97
C GLN A 6 14.01 -21.53 33.47
N LYS A 7 13.42 -22.52 32.80
CA LYS A 7 13.28 -22.51 31.34
C LYS A 7 12.32 -21.38 30.96
N THR A 8 12.87 -20.25 30.60
CA THR A 8 12.21 -19.19 29.83
C THR A 8 11.69 -19.79 28.54
N LYS A 9 10.38 -20.02 28.46
CA LYS A 9 9.69 -20.30 27.20
C LYS A 9 9.62 -19.00 26.42
N ALA A 10 10.66 -18.72 25.64
CA ALA A 10 10.50 -17.89 24.45
C ALA A 10 9.73 -18.74 23.43
N ASN A 11 8.41 -18.61 23.40
CA ASN A 11 7.64 -19.04 22.24
C ASN A 11 7.00 -17.79 21.65
N THR A 12 7.80 -17.16 20.79
CA THR A 12 7.43 -16.25 19.73
C THR A 12 6.10 -16.68 19.13
N SER A 13 5.09 -15.83 19.27
CA SER A 13 3.79 -15.92 18.61
C SER A 13 3.98 -15.73 17.10
N ALA A 14 4.50 -16.73 16.41
CA ALA A 14 4.28 -16.90 14.98
C ALA A 14 2.89 -17.52 14.86
N THR A 15 1.87 -16.69 14.69
CA THR A 15 0.51 -17.12 14.38
C THR A 15 0.57 -17.90 13.07
N GLU A 16 0.51 -19.25 13.14
CA GLU A 16 0.30 -20.08 11.96
C GLU A 16 -1.07 -19.72 11.37
N LEU A 17 -1.06 -18.91 10.32
CA LEU A 17 -2.25 -18.58 9.56
C LEU A 17 -2.75 -19.84 8.85
N LEU A 18 -4.06 -20.03 8.85
CA LEU A 18 -4.68 -21.15 8.12
C LEU A 18 -4.40 -21.02 6.62
N PRO A 19 -4.33 -22.13 5.87
CA PRO A 19 -4.06 -22.10 4.42
C PRO A 19 -4.99 -21.18 3.63
N GLU A 20 -6.26 -21.10 4.04
CA GLU A 20 -7.27 -20.22 3.44
C GLU A 20 -6.96 -18.73 3.65
N GLN A 21 -6.50 -18.35 4.84
CA GLN A 21 -6.11 -16.97 5.15
C GLN A 21 -4.86 -16.55 4.38
N LEU A 22 -3.92 -17.48 4.19
CA LEU A 22 -2.73 -17.24 3.39
C LEU A 22 -3.09 -17.05 1.91
N ALA A 23 -4.03 -17.86 1.38
CA ALA A 23 -4.53 -17.70 0.02
C ALA A 23 -5.20 -16.34 -0.19
N GLU A 24 -6.05 -15.91 0.75
CA GLU A 24 -6.71 -14.60 0.73
C GLU A 24 -5.69 -13.45 0.73
N ILE A 25 -4.65 -13.51 1.57
CA ILE A 25 -3.58 -12.51 1.59
C ILE A 25 -2.85 -12.45 0.25
N VAL A 26 -2.54 -13.60 -0.36
CA VAL A 26 -1.85 -13.64 -1.66
C VAL A 26 -2.72 -13.03 -2.76
N GLU A 27 -4.02 -13.31 -2.76
CA GLU A 27 -4.98 -12.71 -3.70
C GLU A 27 -5.12 -11.20 -3.50
N ASP A 28 -5.20 -10.73 -2.25
CA ASP A 28 -5.24 -9.30 -1.93
C ASP A 28 -3.96 -8.58 -2.39
N LYS A 29 -2.79 -9.16 -2.12
CA LYS A 29 -1.50 -8.61 -2.57
C LYS A 29 -1.46 -8.50 -4.11
N LEU A 30 -1.94 -9.52 -4.82
CA LEU A 30 -2.05 -9.49 -6.28
C LEU A 30 -3.05 -8.44 -6.77
N ARG A 31 -4.20 -8.29 -6.10
CA ARG A 31 -5.19 -7.27 -6.43
C ARG A 31 -4.61 -5.87 -6.28
N PHE A 32 -3.81 -5.62 -5.24
CA PHE A 32 -3.14 -4.33 -5.05
C PHE A 32 -2.22 -3.99 -6.24
N ASP A 33 -1.38 -4.95 -6.66
CA ASP A 33 -0.48 -4.78 -7.82
C ASP A 33 -1.28 -4.46 -9.11
N GLN A 34 -2.38 -5.18 -9.35
CA GLN A 34 -3.23 -4.96 -10.53
C GLN A 34 -3.87 -3.57 -10.53
N VAL A 35 -4.29 -3.07 -9.36
CA VAL A 35 -4.88 -1.73 -9.24
C VAL A 35 -3.83 -0.65 -9.45
N ALA A 36 -2.60 -0.88 -8.97
CA ALA A 36 -1.47 0.00 -9.24
C ALA A 36 -1.20 0.09 -10.76
N ASP A 37 -1.12 -1.04 -11.46
CA ASP A 37 -0.94 -1.07 -12.91
C ASP A 37 -2.02 -0.29 -13.66
N LEU A 38 -3.29 -0.42 -13.25
CA LEU A 38 -4.39 0.37 -13.82
C LEU A 38 -4.22 1.88 -13.62
N LEU A 39 -3.65 2.31 -12.48
CA LEU A 39 -3.34 3.71 -12.24
C LEU A 39 -2.22 4.20 -13.18
N PHE A 40 -1.16 3.41 -13.36
CA PHE A 40 -0.07 3.72 -14.29
C PHE A 40 -0.54 3.79 -15.74
N GLU A 41 -1.46 2.91 -16.15
CA GLU A 41 -2.03 2.89 -17.49
C GLU A 41 -2.93 4.09 -17.77
N GLN A 42 -3.66 4.59 -16.76
CA GLN A 42 -4.62 5.65 -16.97
C GLN A 42 -3.99 6.94 -17.51
N ARG A 43 -2.66 7.18 -17.36
CA ARG A 43 -1.89 8.33 -17.90
C ARG A 43 -2.63 9.68 -17.86
N LYS A 44 -3.59 9.85 -16.96
CA LYS A 44 -4.35 11.07 -16.90
C LYS A 44 -3.45 12.05 -16.17
N HIS A 45 -3.02 13.10 -16.86
CA HIS A 45 -2.35 14.25 -16.24
C HIS A 45 -3.39 15.00 -15.38
N ILE A 46 -3.81 14.39 -14.27
CA ILE A 46 -4.74 14.98 -13.34
C ILE A 46 -3.91 15.73 -12.32
N ILE A 47 -3.85 17.04 -12.54
CA ILE A 47 -3.02 17.97 -11.78
C ILE A 47 -3.85 18.71 -10.71
N SER A 48 -5.18 18.69 -10.86
CA SER A 48 -6.08 19.45 -9.97
C SER A 48 -6.27 18.75 -8.64
N ARG A 49 -6.03 19.48 -7.54
CA ARG A 49 -6.24 19.00 -6.16
C ARG A 49 -7.68 18.57 -5.88
N ALA A 50 -8.66 19.18 -6.54
CA ALA A 50 -10.07 18.80 -6.42
C ALA A 50 -10.34 17.36 -6.86
N MET A 51 -9.45 16.77 -7.66
CA MET A 51 -9.56 15.40 -8.15
C MET A 51 -8.85 14.40 -7.24
N ALA A 52 -8.06 14.83 -6.24
CA ALA A 52 -7.29 13.93 -5.38
C ALA A 52 -8.21 12.97 -4.62
N GLU A 53 -9.31 13.46 -4.03
CA GLU A 53 -10.30 12.63 -3.33
C GLU A 53 -11.04 11.70 -4.30
N GLN A 54 -11.35 12.19 -5.50
CA GLN A 54 -11.99 11.37 -6.52
C GLN A 54 -11.08 10.22 -6.95
N ILE A 55 -9.78 10.48 -7.15
CA ILE A 55 -8.78 9.46 -7.45
C ILE A 55 -8.68 8.49 -6.27
N GLN A 56 -8.55 8.99 -5.04
CA GLN A 56 -8.50 8.16 -3.84
C GLN A 56 -9.66 7.15 -3.83
N GLN A 57 -10.90 7.62 -3.96
CA GLN A 57 -12.09 6.78 -3.94
C GLN A 57 -12.19 5.84 -5.16
N GLN A 58 -11.82 6.31 -6.35
CA GLN A 58 -11.88 5.52 -7.58
C GLN A 58 -10.99 4.27 -7.49
N PHE A 59 -9.81 4.39 -6.88
CA PHE A 59 -8.87 3.28 -6.72
C PHE A 59 -9.11 2.50 -5.42
N LEU A 60 -9.45 3.17 -4.32
CA LEU A 60 -9.73 2.51 -3.03
C LEU A 60 -10.87 1.49 -3.15
N ASN A 61 -11.92 1.78 -3.94
CA ASN A 61 -13.02 0.83 -4.18
C ASN A 61 -12.60 -0.45 -4.92
N LYS A 62 -11.41 -0.46 -5.53
CA LYS A 62 -10.84 -1.62 -6.23
C LYS A 62 -9.72 -2.28 -5.42
N MET A 63 -9.21 -1.61 -4.38
CA MET A 63 -8.15 -2.10 -3.51
C MET A 63 -8.67 -3.19 -2.57
N PRO A 64 -7.77 -3.98 -1.95
CA PRO A 64 -8.11 -4.89 -0.86
C PRO A 64 -8.81 -4.20 0.30
N ALA A 65 -9.67 -4.93 1.04
CA ALA A 65 -10.49 -4.35 2.12
C ALA A 65 -9.66 -3.75 3.27
N LYS A 66 -8.44 -4.27 3.50
CA LYS A 66 -7.51 -3.76 4.53
C LYS A 66 -6.57 -2.67 4.02
N CYS A 67 -6.75 -2.20 2.79
CA CYS A 67 -5.95 -1.13 2.22
C CYS A 67 -6.23 0.18 2.95
N LEU A 68 -5.17 0.85 3.37
CA LEU A 68 -5.25 2.21 3.88
C LEU A 68 -5.06 3.19 2.74
N SER A 69 -5.64 4.38 2.88
CA SER A 69 -5.37 5.47 1.95
C SER A 69 -5.36 6.81 2.65
N GLN A 70 -4.52 7.71 2.18
CA GLN A 70 -4.43 9.08 2.67
C GLN A 70 -4.19 10.03 1.50
N VAL A 71 -4.76 11.23 1.60
CA VAL A 71 -4.39 12.36 0.75
C VAL A 71 -3.50 13.27 1.58
N VAL A 72 -2.33 13.60 1.06
CA VAL A 72 -1.37 14.50 1.71
C VAL A 72 -1.29 15.78 0.89
N ASP A 73 -1.51 16.90 1.55
CA ASP A 73 -1.28 18.23 1.00
C ASP A 73 0.09 18.74 1.43
N TYR A 74 0.82 19.34 0.51
CA TYR A 74 2.10 19.99 0.77
C TYR A 74 1.96 21.51 0.69
N GLU A 75 2.88 22.22 1.34
CA GLU A 75 2.80 23.68 1.54
C GLU A 75 2.79 24.50 0.22
N LEU A 76 3.29 23.93 -0.88
CA LEU A 76 3.39 24.59 -2.19
C LEU A 76 2.23 24.26 -3.14
N GLY A 77 1.13 23.71 -2.62
CA GLY A 77 -0.03 23.30 -3.43
C GLY A 77 0.16 21.99 -4.21
N GLU A 78 1.25 21.28 -3.91
CA GLU A 78 1.49 19.92 -4.33
C GLU A 78 0.66 18.98 -3.46
N TRP A 79 0.33 17.81 -3.97
CA TRP A 79 -0.45 16.83 -3.21
C TRP A 79 -0.07 15.41 -3.63
N SER A 80 -0.23 14.47 -2.72
CA SER A 80 -0.15 13.05 -3.03
C SER A 80 -1.37 12.30 -2.56
N VAL A 81 -1.65 11.19 -3.22
CA VAL A 81 -2.54 10.15 -2.72
C VAL A 81 -1.69 8.93 -2.50
N TYR A 82 -1.70 8.44 -1.27
CA TYR A 82 -0.91 7.30 -0.84
C TYR A 82 -1.85 6.18 -0.41
N TRP A 83 -1.60 4.97 -0.91
CA TRP A 83 -2.27 3.75 -0.50
C TRP A 83 -1.23 2.77 0.04
N SER A 84 -1.61 2.00 1.05
CA SER A 84 -0.75 0.95 1.59
C SER A 84 -1.52 -0.30 1.97
N TYR A 85 -0.88 -1.45 1.74
CA TYR A 85 -1.38 -2.76 2.14
C TYR A 85 -0.21 -3.65 2.57
N GLY A 86 -0.08 -3.88 3.88
CA GLY A 86 1.05 -4.65 4.41
C GLY A 86 2.39 -4.00 4.07
N GLU A 87 3.18 -4.67 3.21
CA GLU A 87 4.48 -4.20 2.73
C GLU A 87 4.41 -3.48 1.37
N GLN A 88 3.23 -3.49 0.73
CA GLN A 88 2.99 -2.81 -0.54
C GLN A 88 2.56 -1.36 -0.32
N SER A 89 2.96 -0.51 -1.25
CA SER A 89 2.56 0.89 -1.25
C SER A 89 2.38 1.40 -2.67
N LEU A 90 1.49 2.38 -2.82
CA LEU A 90 1.26 3.10 -4.05
C LEU A 90 1.17 4.58 -3.72
N GLU A 91 1.95 5.39 -4.39
CA GLU A 91 1.96 6.83 -4.25
C GLU A 91 1.73 7.48 -5.61
N TYR A 92 0.73 8.34 -5.65
CA TYR A 92 0.45 9.24 -6.75
C TYR A 92 0.78 10.65 -6.28
N TYR A 93 1.94 11.18 -6.64
CA TYR A 93 2.39 12.51 -6.24
C TYR A 93 2.26 13.49 -7.40
N VAL A 94 1.65 14.64 -7.14
CA VAL A 94 1.45 15.72 -8.10
C VAL A 94 2.18 16.95 -7.63
N SER A 95 3.13 17.38 -8.45
CA SER A 95 3.84 18.64 -8.27
C SER A 95 3.50 19.62 -9.39
N ARG A 96 3.98 20.85 -9.25
CA ARG A 96 3.97 21.84 -10.34
C ARG A 96 4.75 21.43 -11.59
N TYR A 97 5.66 20.44 -11.47
CA TYR A 97 6.51 19.97 -12.56
C TYR A 97 5.95 18.75 -13.29
N GLY A 98 4.93 18.10 -12.72
CA GLY A 98 4.36 16.89 -13.28
C GLY A 98 3.81 15.96 -12.21
N VAL A 99 3.34 14.82 -12.69
CA VAL A 99 2.81 13.72 -11.88
C VAL A 99 3.86 12.63 -11.82
N PHE A 100 4.12 12.13 -10.63
CA PHE A 100 5.04 11.06 -10.33
C PHE A 100 4.28 9.91 -9.67
N TYR A 101 4.65 8.70 -10.05
CA TYR A 101 4.02 7.48 -9.56
C TYR A 101 5.09 6.59 -8.96
N THR A 102 4.89 6.15 -7.74
CA THR A 102 5.78 5.18 -7.07
C THR A 102 4.94 4.03 -6.57
N HIS A 103 5.30 2.81 -6.93
CA HIS A 103 4.63 1.60 -6.45
C HIS A 103 5.65 0.61 -5.92
N VAL A 104 5.44 0.08 -4.73
CA VAL A 104 6.18 -1.05 -4.19
C VAL A 104 5.29 -2.28 -4.29
N ASP A 105 5.71 -3.22 -5.13
CA ASP A 105 4.93 -4.44 -5.40
C ASP A 105 5.03 -5.46 -4.25
N ARG A 106 4.28 -6.57 -4.38
CA ARG A 106 4.28 -7.65 -3.37
C ARG A 106 5.64 -8.32 -3.13
N PHE A 107 6.60 -8.13 -4.03
CA PHE A 107 7.97 -8.64 -3.93
C PHE A 107 8.95 -7.59 -3.37
N GLY A 108 8.47 -6.39 -3.06
CA GLY A 108 9.30 -5.27 -2.61
C GLY A 108 10.04 -4.54 -3.73
N CYS A 109 9.67 -4.78 -4.99
CA CYS A 109 10.25 -4.08 -6.14
C CYS A 109 9.58 -2.71 -6.31
N GLU A 110 10.39 -1.68 -6.43
CA GLU A 110 9.93 -0.30 -6.58
C GLU A 110 9.82 0.08 -8.06
N HIS A 111 8.62 0.47 -8.48
CA HIS A 111 8.28 0.86 -9.84
C HIS A 111 7.99 2.36 -9.88
N LYS A 112 8.75 3.12 -10.67
CA LYS A 112 8.62 4.58 -10.80
C LYS A 112 8.29 5.00 -12.23
N LYS A 113 7.39 5.97 -12.38
CA LYS A 113 7.09 6.64 -13.66
C LYS A 113 6.82 8.12 -13.50
#